data_AF-A0A1B6MIW9-F1
#
_entry.id   AF-A0A1B6MIW9-F1
#
_cell.length_a   1.000
_cell.length_b   1.000
_cell.length_c   1.000
_cell.angle_alpha   90.00
_cell.angle_beta   90.00
_cell.angle_gamma   90.00
#
_symmetry.space_group_name_H-M   'P 1'
#
loop_
_entity.id
_entity.type
_entity.pdbx_description
1 polymer ?
#
loop_
_entity_poly.entity_id
_entity_poly.type
_entity_poly.pdbx_seq_one_letter_code
_entity_poly.pdbx_strand_id
1 'polypeptide(L)'
;AGGGRLRNMSELPQRKMVDITRDKPIKVTIRVVVPVRDHPKFNFVGKLLGPKGNSLKRLQEDTMTKMAILGRGSMRDRHKEEELRNSGDPKFSHLSDELHVEVTAFAPPAEAHARIA
;
A
#
# COMPACT_ATOMS: atom_id res chain seq x y z
N ALA A 1 23.56 -2.74 -29.20
CA ALA A 1 22.58 -3.84 -29.04
C ALA A 1 21.77 -3.60 -27.77
N GLY A 2 20.66 -2.86 -27.89
CA GLY A 2 19.78 -2.52 -26.77
C GLY A 2 18.66 -3.55 -26.66
N GLY A 3 18.80 -4.50 -25.74
CA GLY A 3 17.73 -5.43 -25.38
C GLY A 3 16.75 -4.77 -24.42
N GLY A 4 15.71 -4.14 -24.97
CA GLY A 4 14.56 -3.69 -24.18
C GLY A 4 13.87 -4.90 -23.56
N ARG A 5 13.83 -4.94 -22.22
CA ARG A 5 13.08 -5.94 -21.45
C ARG A 5 11.60 -5.85 -21.85
N LEU A 6 11.12 -6.82 -22.62
CA LEU A 6 9.70 -7.01 -22.91
C LEU A 6 8.96 -7.14 -21.57
N ARG A 7 8.07 -6.19 -21.27
CA ARG A 7 7.18 -6.32 -20.12
C ARG A 7 6.24 -7.51 -20.38
N ASN A 8 6.27 -8.52 -19.51
CA ASN A 8 5.39 -9.67 -19.61
C ASN A 8 3.93 -9.21 -19.58
N MET A 9 3.21 -9.48 -20.66
CA MET A 9 1.81 -9.06 -20.89
C MET A 9 0.80 -9.87 -20.05
N SER A 10 1.28 -10.78 -19.20
CA SER A 10 0.50 -11.65 -18.31
C SER A 10 0.23 -11.08 -16.92
N GLU A 11 0.76 -9.90 -16.59
CA GLU A 11 0.56 -9.23 -15.29
C GLU A 11 -0.58 -8.20 -15.30
N LEU A 12 -1.48 -8.25 -16.29
CA LEU A 12 -2.75 -7.54 -16.13
C LEU A 12 -3.54 -8.26 -15.03
N PRO A 13 -3.89 -7.60 -13.90
CA PRO A 13 -4.68 -8.24 -12.86
C PRO A 13 -5.94 -8.77 -13.52
N GLN A 14 -6.13 -10.10 -13.47
CA GLN A 14 -7.34 -10.73 -13.99
C GLN A 14 -8.54 -9.93 -13.48
N ARG A 15 -9.34 -9.36 -14.39
CA ARG A 15 -10.60 -8.70 -14.04
C ARG A 15 -11.48 -9.74 -13.37
N LYS A 16 -11.42 -9.81 -12.04
CA LYS A 16 -12.19 -10.75 -11.24
C LYS A 16 -13.61 -10.23 -11.24
N MET A 17 -14.48 -10.86 -12.03
CA MET A 17 -15.91 -10.57 -11.99
C MET A 17 -16.45 -10.93 -10.61
N VAL A 18 -17.29 -10.05 -10.07
CA VAL A 18 -17.89 -10.24 -8.76
C VAL A 18 -19.38 -10.48 -8.94
N ASP A 19 -19.90 -11.53 -8.29
CA ASP A 19 -21.32 -11.85 -8.27
C ASP A 19 -22.05 -10.88 -7.31
N ILE A 20 -23.00 -10.11 -7.84
CA ILE A 20 -23.78 -9.11 -7.09
C ILE A 20 -24.88 -9.74 -6.21
N THR A 21 -25.26 -11.00 -6.45
CA THR A 21 -26.41 -11.63 -5.78
C THR A 21 -26.09 -12.21 -4.40
N ARG A 22 -24.81 -12.32 -4.05
CA ARG A 22 -24.35 -13.04 -2.85
C ARG A 22 -23.79 -12.13 -1.75
N ASP A 23 -23.78 -10.81 -1.96
CA ASP A 23 -23.18 -9.80 -1.06
C ASP A 23 -21.82 -10.19 -0.48
N LYS A 24 -21.05 -11.02 -1.21
CA LYS A 24 -19.81 -11.56 -0.69
C LYS A 24 -18.80 -10.42 -0.57
N PRO A 25 -18.24 -10.17 0.62
CA PRO A 25 -17.25 -9.11 0.78
C PRO A 25 -16.05 -9.34 -0.13
N ILE A 26 -15.63 -8.28 -0.81
CA ILE A 26 -14.43 -8.25 -1.63
C ILE A 26 -13.36 -7.38 -0.98
N LYS A 27 -12.10 -7.67 -1.32
CA LYS A 27 -10.97 -6.82 -0.96
C LYS A 27 -10.64 -5.91 -2.15
N VAL A 28 -10.74 -4.61 -1.94
CA VAL A 28 -10.26 -3.59 -2.89
C VAL A 28 -9.06 -2.91 -2.27
N THR A 29 -7.95 -2.84 -3.00
CA THR A 29 -6.70 -2.23 -2.53
C THR A 29 -6.17 -1.27 -3.57
N ILE A 30 -5.76 -0.07 -3.13
CA ILE A 30 -5.01 0.89 -3.93
C ILE A 30 -3.66 1.19 -3.28
N ARG A 31 -2.68 1.55 -4.10
CA ARG A 31 -1.35 1.99 -3.66
C ARG A 31 -1.20 3.47 -3.96
N VAL A 32 -0.97 4.27 -2.92
CA VAL A 32 -0.81 5.73 -3.02
C VAL A 32 0.66 6.05 -2.79
N VAL A 33 1.34 6.57 -3.82
CA VAL A 33 2.75 6.97 -3.73
C VAL A 33 2.91 8.15 -2.77
N VAL A 34 3.94 8.12 -1.93
CA VAL A 34 4.29 9.24 -1.06
C VAL A 34 5.38 10.08 -1.76
N PRO A 35 5.19 11.40 -1.96
CA PRO A 35 6.06 12.24 -2.79
C PRO A 35 7.35 12.65 -2.06
N VAL A 36 8.14 11.67 -1.62
CA VAL A 36 9.42 11.89 -0.92
C VAL A 36 10.51 12.46 -1.82
N ARG A 37 10.42 12.24 -3.14
CA ARG A 37 11.37 12.76 -4.13
C ARG A 37 11.22 14.27 -4.30
N ASP A 38 9.98 14.74 -4.32
CA ASP A 38 9.65 16.17 -4.48
C ASP A 38 9.80 16.94 -3.16
N HIS A 39 9.59 16.26 -2.02
CA HIS A 39 9.66 16.85 -0.69
C HIS A 39 10.60 16.07 0.25
N PRO A 40 11.92 16.01 -0.02
CA PRO A 40 12.86 15.15 0.72
C PRO A 40 13.08 15.55 2.17
N LYS A 41 12.75 16.80 2.55
CA LYS A 41 12.89 17.31 3.91
C LYS A 41 11.64 17.09 4.78
N PHE A 42 10.53 16.64 4.19
CA PHE A 42 9.27 16.47 4.90
C PHE A 42 9.11 15.05 5.45
N ASN A 43 8.71 14.93 6.72
CA ASN A 43 8.48 13.63 7.36
C ASN A 43 7.01 13.18 7.15
N PHE A 44 6.73 12.59 5.99
CA PHE A 44 5.40 12.06 5.67
C PHE A 44 4.94 10.95 6.63
N VAL A 45 5.83 9.98 6.93
CA VAL A 45 5.48 8.84 7.79
C VAL A 45 5.08 9.33 9.18
N GLY A 46 5.86 10.23 9.79
CA GLY A 46 5.55 10.82 11.07
C GLY A 46 4.26 11.64 11.06
N LYS A 47 4.00 12.39 9.97
CA LYS A 47 2.76 13.15 9.80
C LYS A 47 1.52 12.27 9.67
N LEU A 48 1.61 11.17 8.92
CA LEU A 48 0.53 10.20 8.71
C LEU A 48 0.20 9.46 10.01
N LEU A 49 1.21 8.93 10.70
CA LEU A 49 1.03 8.21 11.96
C LEU A 49 0.50 9.12 13.06
N GLY A 50 1.07 10.32 13.19
CA GLY A 50 0.81 11.21 14.31
C GLY A 50 1.25 10.61 15.66
N PRO A 51 0.90 11.28 16.77
CA PRO A 51 1.29 10.83 18.11
C PRO A 51 0.79 9.41 18.39
N LYS A 52 1.73 8.51 18.70
CA LYS A 52 1.47 7.09 18.99
C LYS A 52 0.72 6.33 17.86
N GLY A 53 0.68 6.86 16.63
CA GLY A 53 -0.07 6.25 15.52
C GLY A 53 -1.57 6.59 15.51
N ASN A 54 -2.05 7.46 16.41
CA ASN A 54 -3.48 7.74 16.56
C ASN A 54 -4.11 8.45 15.37
N SER A 55 -3.34 9.23 14.61
CA SER A 55 -3.87 9.92 13.41
C SER A 55 -4.21 8.91 12.32
N LEU A 56 -3.29 7.99 12.00
CA LEU A 56 -3.55 6.94 11.02
C LEU A 56 -4.63 5.95 11.51
N LYS A 57 -4.64 5.64 12.80
CA LYS A 57 -5.67 4.78 13.40
C LYS A 57 -7.06 5.40 13.23
N ARG A 58 -7.24 6.67 13.60
CA ARG A 58 -8.50 7.38 13.43
C ARG A 58 -8.91 7.46 11.96
N LEU A 59 -7.98 7.77 11.06
CA LEU A 59 -8.27 7.82 9.63
C LEU A 59 -8.79 6.47 9.10
N GLN A 60 -8.20 5.35 9.54
CA GLN A 60 -8.68 4.01 9.20
C GLN A 60 -10.08 3.73 9.74
N GLU A 61 -10.36 4.14 10.97
CA GLU A 61 -11.69 3.99 11.60
C GLU A 61 -12.76 4.83 10.87
N ASP A 62 -12.48 6.12 10.64
CA ASP A 62 -13.40 7.07 10.02
C ASP A 62 -13.73 6.67 8.56
N THR A 63 -12.78 6.05 7.84
CA THR A 63 -12.96 5.62 6.44
C THR A 63 -13.36 4.15 6.29
N MET A 64 -13.39 3.39 7.40
CA MET A 64 -13.58 1.93 7.39
C MET A 64 -12.61 1.20 6.44
N THR A 65 -11.35 1.65 6.41
CA THR A 65 -10.28 1.06 5.61
C THR A 65 -9.13 0.56 6.50
N LYS A 66 -8.29 -0.30 5.92
CA LYS A 66 -6.99 -0.67 6.49
C LYS A 66 -5.90 0.01 5.68
N MET A 67 -5.00 0.71 6.37
CA MET A 67 -3.90 1.45 5.78
C MET A 67 -2.56 0.91 6.28
N ALA A 68 -1.63 0.65 5.36
CA ALA A 68 -0.27 0.23 5.68
C ALA A 68 0.74 1.14 4.98
N ILE A 69 1.68 1.70 5.75
CA ILE A 69 2.80 2.46 5.19
C ILE A 69 3.91 1.44 4.85
N LEU A 70 4.21 1.30 3.57
CA LEU A 70 5.10 0.28 3.01
C LEU A 70 6.12 0.95 2.08
N GLY A 71 7.05 0.18 1.51
CA GLY A 71 8.15 0.71 0.70
C GLY A 71 9.38 1.11 1.51
N ARG A 72 10.42 1.50 0.78
CA ARG A 72 11.69 1.99 1.35
C ARG A 72 11.48 3.28 2.16
N GLY A 73 12.00 3.32 3.38
CA GLY A 73 11.87 4.43 4.32
C GLY A 73 10.61 4.40 5.16
N SER A 74 9.82 3.32 5.11
CA SER A 74 8.63 3.14 5.96
C SER A 74 8.99 2.75 7.40
N MET A 75 10.19 2.21 7.63
CA MET A 75 10.64 1.81 8.95
C MET A 75 11.42 2.93 9.63
N ARG A 76 11.28 3.01 10.96
CA ARG A 76 12.00 4.00 11.78
C ARG A 76 13.52 3.75 11.77
N ASP A 77 13.91 2.48 11.86
CA ASP A 77 15.31 2.07 11.86
C ASP A 77 15.73 1.68 10.44
N ARG A 78 16.56 2.54 9.83
CA ARG A 78 17.04 2.35 8.46
C ARG A 78 18.04 1.21 8.32
N HIS A 79 18.82 0.92 9.36
CA HIS A 79 19.79 -0.17 9.30
C HIS A 79 19.04 -1.50 9.28
N LYS A 80 18.09 -1.67 10.21
CA LYS A 80 17.22 -2.84 10.26
C LYS A 80 16.37 -2.99 9.00
N GLU A 81 15.88 -1.89 8.43
CA GLU A 81 15.17 -1.92 7.16
C GLU A 81 16.01 -2.53 6.04
N GLU A 82 17.26 -2.10 5.91
CA GLU A 82 18.18 -2.59 4.88
C GLU A 82 18.51 -4.08 5.07
N GLU A 83 18.73 -4.53 6.31
CA GLU A 83 18.91 -5.95 6.63
C GLU A 83 17.69 -6.79 6.22
N LEU A 84 16.47 -6.34 6.58
CA LEU A 84 15.24 -7.06 6.27
C LEU A 84 14.96 -7.08 4.76
N ARG A 85 15.28 -5.99 4.07
CA ARG A 85 15.17 -5.92 2.61
C ARG A 85 16.09 -6.94 1.92
N ASN A 86 17.30 -7.11 2.44
CA ASN A 86 18.29 -8.05 1.90
C ASN A 86 18.12 -9.50 2.39
N SER A 87 17.23 -9.73 3.36
CA SER A 87 16.98 -11.07 3.93
C SER A 87 16.34 -12.06 2.96
N GLY A 88 15.67 -11.56 1.91
CA GLY A 88 14.92 -12.39 0.96
C GLY A 88 13.58 -12.90 1.48
N ASP A 89 13.17 -12.54 2.70
CA ASP A 89 11.87 -12.92 3.26
C ASP A 89 10.73 -12.21 2.49
N PRO A 90 9.76 -12.95 1.91
CA PRO A 90 8.63 -12.39 1.19
C PRO A 90 7.82 -11.36 1.99
N LYS A 91 7.80 -11.46 3.32
CA LYS A 91 7.13 -10.50 4.21
C LYS A 91 7.70 -9.08 4.08
N PHE A 92 8.98 -8.95 3.76
CA PHE A 92 9.68 -7.68 3.64
C PHE A 92 9.97 -7.30 2.18
N SER A 93 9.43 -8.05 1.20
CA SER A 93 9.60 -7.78 -0.24
C SER A 93 9.18 -6.35 -0.63
N HIS A 94 8.18 -5.79 0.05
CA HIS A 94 7.73 -4.42 -0.16
C HIS A 94 8.80 -3.36 0.10
N LEU A 95 9.88 -3.64 0.85
CA LEU A 95 10.96 -2.68 1.14
C LEU A 95 11.80 -2.34 -0.11
N SER A 96 11.65 -3.12 -1.19
CA SER A 96 12.25 -2.82 -2.49
C SER A 96 11.45 -1.80 -3.31
N ASP A 97 10.20 -1.52 -2.93
CA ASP A 97 9.34 -0.55 -3.62
C ASP A 97 9.57 0.89 -3.10
N GLU A 98 9.11 1.88 -3.86
CA GLU A 98 9.07 3.28 -3.40
C GLU A 98 8.12 3.44 -2.19
N LEU A 99 8.36 4.44 -1.33
CA LEU A 99 7.48 4.71 -0.18
C LEU A 99 6.04 4.95 -0.64
N HIS A 100 5.11 4.17 -0.10
CA HIS A 100 3.69 4.25 -0.46
C HIS A 100 2.80 3.87 0.71
N VAL A 101 1.51 4.21 0.59
CA VAL A 101 0.46 3.74 1.49
C VAL A 101 -0.44 2.78 0.73
N GLU A 102 -0.58 1.55 1.22
CA GLU A 102 -1.63 0.64 0.78
C GLU A 102 -2.91 0.95 1.54
N VAL A 103 -3.98 1.31 0.82
CA VAL A 103 -5.33 1.51 1.39
C VAL A 103 -6.21 0.35 0.92
N THR A 104 -6.84 -0.33 1.87
CA THR A 104 -7.63 -1.53 1.63
C THR A 104 -9.02 -1.41 2.23
N ALA A 105 -10.06 -1.66 1.44
CA ALA A 105 -11.42 -1.83 1.91
C ALA A 105 -11.83 -3.31 1.81
N PHE A 106 -12.56 -3.79 2.82
CA PHE A 106 -13.16 -5.12 2.83
C PHE A 106 -14.66 -5.01 3.16
N ALA A 107 -15.50 -5.12 2.13
CA ALA A 107 -16.94 -4.86 2.20
C ALA A 107 -17.65 -5.47 0.98
N PRO A 108 -19.00 -5.48 0.92
CA PRO A 108 -19.73 -5.76 -0.32
C PRO A 108 -19.26 -4.87 -1.48
N PRO A 109 -19.40 -5.30 -2.73
CA PRO A 109 -18.70 -4.66 -3.86
C PRO A 109 -18.93 -3.15 -3.98
N ALA A 110 -20.19 -2.71 -3.92
CA ALA A 110 -20.54 -1.30 -4.00
C ALA A 110 -19.89 -0.49 -2.87
N GLU A 111 -19.97 -0.97 -1.63
CA GLU A 111 -19.37 -0.31 -0.47
C GLU A 111 -17.84 -0.32 -0.52
N ALA A 112 -17.21 -1.41 -0.94
CA ALA A 112 -15.76 -1.53 -0.99
C ALA A 112 -15.17 -0.52 -1.98
N HIS A 113 -15.83 -0.31 -3.11
CA HIS A 113 -15.46 0.73 -4.06
C HIS A 113 -15.75 2.14 -3.50
N ALA A 114 -16.89 2.34 -2.83
CA ALA A 114 -17.23 3.63 -2.24
C ALA A 114 -16.27 4.07 -1.11
N ARG A 115 -15.74 3.13 -0.31
CA ARG A 115 -14.76 3.42 0.76
C ARG A 115 -13.37 3.80 0.23
N ILE A 116 -13.08 3.48 -1.03
CA ILE A 116 -11.79 3.77 -1.68
C ILE A 116 -11.85 5.05 -2.52
N ALA A 117 -13.04 5.44 -2.97
CA ALA A 117 -13.29 6.58 -3.86
C ALA A 117 -13.13 7.94 -3.19
#